data_AF-A0A7Y2U8C8-F1
#
_entry.id   AF-A0A7Y2U8C8-F1
#
_cell.length_a   1.000
_cell.length_b   1.000
_cell.length_c   1.000
_cell.angle_alpha   90.00
_cell.angle_beta   90.00
_cell.angle_gamma   90.00
#
_symmetry.space_group_name_H-M   'P 1'
#
loop_
_entity.id
_entity.type
_entity.pdbx_description
1 polymer ?
#
loop_
_entity_poly.entity_id
_entity_poly.type
_entity_poly.pdbx_seq_one_letter_code
_entity_poly.pdbx_strand_id
1 'polypeptide(L)'
;MTVITGPSGSGKSSLAFHTLYAEGQRRYVETFSPYVRQFLDRMDKPAVDRIDGIPPAIAIEQKNTIRTTRSTVGTLTELNDYLKILFPHLAQAYDPHTGELIRPDTTDDIVDWCHSHTADEQVLIVFPAPVSAETSKRDVLSLLNQQGYTRIYHNSEIFRTDEDNPGMQFTDHVMVIQDRVKVTKRNTTRLREAIETALTMGKGAVEIHGDQTNKAFSTSWTNPSTGFTLRAPTPSLFSFNSPLGACPDCRGFGRTIGIDLTKAIPDPSLSIKQGCVAPFTTSRGAECQRDLLRAARASGIDINTPYYELPEYARHWLLYGERQDSQDAWENNEWYGVKGFFDWCESRSYKMHVRVFLSRYRAYTECAQCEGSRLQPEALCYKINGKTLPDLWRMQVDELSQWFDQNFQNSRSNSITHALEEIRSRLHYLCEVGLTYLTLDRAANTLSGGEIERVNLTTCLGAALTNTLFVLDEPTVGLHQRDINR
;
A
#
# COMPACT_ATOMS: atom_id res chain seq x y z
N MET A 1 6.66 36.44 20.01
CA MET A 1 7.01 35.16 20.64
C MET A 1 7.16 35.39 22.13
N THR A 2 6.44 34.63 22.96
CA THR A 2 6.46 34.76 24.42
C THR A 2 7.00 33.46 25.02
N VAL A 3 8.00 33.55 25.90
CA VAL A 3 8.63 32.38 26.54
C VAL A 3 8.34 32.41 28.03
N ILE A 4 7.76 31.32 28.55
CA ILE A 4 7.50 31.14 29.99
C ILE A 4 8.67 30.34 30.57
N THR A 5 9.43 30.93 31.48
CA THR A 5 10.61 30.30 32.09
C THR A 5 10.52 30.32 33.62
N GLY A 6 11.23 29.39 34.27
CA GLY A 6 11.22 29.22 35.72
C GLY A 6 11.60 27.80 36.16
N PRO A 7 11.92 27.58 37.44
CA PRO A 7 12.33 26.28 37.96
C PRO A 7 11.23 25.22 37.81
N SER A 8 11.61 23.93 37.86
CA SER A 8 10.63 22.85 37.84
C SER A 8 9.60 23.02 38.97
N GLY A 9 8.32 22.84 38.66
CA GLY A 9 7.23 23.07 39.62
C GLY A 9 6.79 24.53 39.82
N SER A 10 7.38 25.52 39.15
CA SER A 10 7.00 26.94 39.29
C SER A 10 5.63 27.32 38.69
N GLY A 11 4.82 26.35 38.28
CA GLY A 11 3.50 26.58 37.68
C GLY A 11 3.49 26.94 36.19
N LYS A 12 4.60 26.78 35.46
CA LYS A 12 4.69 27.09 34.01
C LYS A 12 3.62 26.39 33.19
N SER A 13 3.54 25.06 33.31
CA SER A 13 2.57 24.24 32.58
C SER A 13 1.14 24.52 33.04
N SER A 14 0.94 24.85 34.33
CA SER A 14 -0.36 25.25 34.86
C SER A 14 -0.87 26.55 34.22
N LEU A 15 0.01 27.54 34.00
CA LEU A 15 -0.35 28.77 33.30
C LEU A 15 -0.53 28.53 31.79
N ALA A 16 0.44 27.87 31.14
CA ALA A 16 0.44 27.71 29.69
C ALA A 16 -0.68 26.77 29.20
N PHE A 17 -0.72 25.54 29.72
CA PHE A 17 -1.63 24.50 29.25
C PHE A 17 -2.96 24.51 29.99
N HIS A 18 -2.91 24.51 31.33
CA HIS A 18 -4.14 24.34 32.11
C HIS A 18 -4.97 25.62 32.21
N THR A 19 -4.41 26.78 31.85
CA THR A 19 -5.09 28.08 31.93
C THR A 19 -5.27 28.70 30.55
N LEU A 20 -4.19 29.09 29.87
CA LEU A 20 -4.27 29.82 28.60
C LEU A 20 -4.80 28.93 27.47
N TYR A 21 -4.14 27.80 27.20
CA TYR A 21 -4.62 26.85 26.19
C TYR A 21 -6.04 26.38 26.50
N ALA A 22 -6.30 25.96 27.75
CA ALA A 22 -7.61 25.49 28.15
C ALA A 22 -8.73 26.51 27.91
N GLU A 23 -8.52 27.78 28.28
CA GLU A 23 -9.52 28.82 28.06
C GLU A 23 -9.72 29.14 26.57
N GLY A 24 -8.64 29.17 25.79
CA GLY A 24 -8.69 29.42 24.34
C GLY A 24 -9.44 28.31 23.60
N GLN A 25 -9.14 27.05 23.90
CA GLN A 25 -9.84 25.91 23.32
C GLN A 25 -11.30 25.83 23.79
N ARG A 26 -11.57 26.04 25.08
CA ARG A 26 -12.94 26.04 25.63
C ARG A 26 -13.82 27.08 24.93
N ARG A 27 -13.36 28.32 24.80
CA ARG A 27 -14.12 29.39 24.13
C ARG A 27 -14.37 29.09 22.65
N TYR A 28 -13.40 28.48 21.97
CA TYR A 28 -13.56 28.05 20.58
C TYR A 28 -14.60 26.92 20.46
N VAL A 29 -14.55 25.91 21.33
CA VAL A 29 -15.55 24.82 21.35
C VAL A 29 -16.95 25.38 21.66
N GLU A 30 -17.05 26.42 22.48
CA GLU A 30 -18.31 27.12 22.80
C GLU A 30 -18.93 27.90 21.65
N THR A 31 -18.24 28.10 20.51
CA THR A 31 -18.86 28.71 19.32
C THR A 31 -19.60 27.68 18.46
N PHE A 32 -19.35 26.38 18.65
CA PHE A 32 -20.03 25.32 17.90
C PHE A 32 -21.48 25.11 18.38
N SER A 33 -22.29 24.42 17.57
CA SER A 33 -23.68 24.10 17.94
C SER A 33 -23.74 23.18 19.17
N PRO A 34 -24.85 23.21 19.95
CA PRO A 34 -25.02 22.34 21.12
C PRO A 34 -24.84 20.85 20.82
N TYR A 35 -25.20 20.41 19.60
CA TYR A 35 -25.03 19.03 19.14
C TYR A 35 -23.56 18.67 18.94
N VAL A 36 -22.79 19.51 18.23
CA VAL A 36 -21.36 19.26 17.98
C VAL A 36 -20.55 19.25 19.29
N ARG A 37 -20.92 20.09 20.26
CA ARG A 37 -20.32 20.11 21.61
C ARG A 37 -20.50 18.81 22.41
N GLN A 38 -21.35 17.89 21.99
CA GLN A 38 -21.47 16.56 22.61
C GLN A 38 -20.32 15.63 22.23
N PHE A 39 -19.66 15.88 21.09
CA PHE A 39 -18.59 15.03 20.55
C PHE A 39 -17.19 15.63 20.73
N LEU A 40 -17.11 16.88 21.18
CA LEU A 40 -15.84 17.55 21.47
C LEU A 40 -15.51 17.40 22.95
N ASP A 41 -14.22 17.21 23.25
CA ASP A 41 -13.75 17.18 24.62
C ASP A 41 -14.09 18.51 25.31
N ARG A 42 -14.84 18.40 26.41
CA ARG A 42 -15.13 19.55 27.26
C ARG A 42 -13.94 19.76 28.17
N MET A 43 -13.23 20.87 27.96
CA MET A 43 -12.27 21.34 28.93
C MET A 43 -12.98 22.01 30.09
N ASP A 44 -12.54 21.70 31.30
CA ASP A 44 -13.00 22.39 32.50
C ASP A 44 -12.64 23.87 32.41
N LYS A 45 -13.52 24.71 32.97
CA LYS A 45 -13.25 26.14 33.06
C LYS A 45 -12.05 26.36 33.99
N PRO A 46 -10.97 27.01 33.53
CA PRO A 46 -9.80 27.24 34.37
C PRO A 46 -10.12 28.19 35.53
N ALA A 47 -9.39 28.02 36.64
CA ALA A 47 -9.55 28.81 37.85
C ALA A 47 -8.90 30.20 37.71
N VAL A 48 -9.56 31.08 36.96
CA VAL A 48 -9.14 32.46 36.71
C VAL A 48 -10.30 33.42 36.88
N ASP A 49 -10.01 34.62 37.41
CA ASP A 49 -11.02 35.67 37.56
C ASP A 49 -11.50 36.18 36.20
N ARG A 50 -10.55 36.54 35.32
CA ARG A 50 -10.85 37.08 34.00
C ARG A 50 -9.67 36.95 33.04
N ILE A 51 -9.98 36.56 31.79
CA ILE A 51 -9.06 36.60 30.65
C ILE A 51 -9.80 37.25 29.48
N ASP A 52 -9.28 38.34 28.93
CA ASP A 52 -9.83 39.02 27.76
C ASP A 52 -8.95 38.76 26.53
N GLY A 53 -9.56 38.77 25.34
CA GLY A 53 -8.82 38.72 24.07
C GLY A 53 -8.06 37.43 23.79
N ILE A 54 -8.43 36.30 24.40
CA ILE A 54 -7.76 35.02 24.13
C ILE A 54 -8.19 34.45 22.77
N PRO A 55 -7.24 34.17 21.85
CA PRO A 55 -7.57 33.55 20.57
C PRO A 55 -7.87 32.05 20.74
N PRO A 56 -8.42 31.39 19.70
CA PRO A 56 -8.42 29.94 19.61
C PRO A 56 -7.00 29.40 19.82
N ALA A 57 -6.87 28.37 20.66
CA ALA A 57 -5.57 27.86 21.08
C ALA A 57 -5.33 26.43 20.59
N ILE A 58 -4.09 26.15 20.23
CA ILE A 58 -3.59 24.82 19.84
C ILE A 58 -2.38 24.51 20.72
N ALA A 59 -2.46 23.38 21.44
CA ALA A 59 -1.35 22.85 22.21
C ALA A 59 -0.55 21.86 21.37
N ILE A 60 0.77 21.97 21.44
CA ILE A 60 1.71 21.00 20.87
C ILE A 60 2.51 20.44 22.05
N GLU A 61 2.14 19.22 22.47
CA GLU A 61 2.75 18.53 23.61
C GLU A 61 3.67 17.39 23.13
N GLN A 62 4.66 17.04 23.95
CA GLN A 62 5.57 15.90 23.69
C GLN A 62 4.92 14.53 23.88
N LYS A 63 3.66 14.46 24.32
CA LYS A 63 3.03 13.19 24.66
C LYS A 63 2.46 12.52 23.42
N ASN A 64 3.09 11.42 22.99
CA ASN A 64 2.53 10.58 21.94
C ASN A 64 1.29 9.82 22.45
N THR A 65 0.10 10.28 22.07
CA THR A 65 -1.18 9.64 22.40
C THR A 65 -1.60 8.58 21.39
N ILE A 66 -0.89 8.47 20.26
CA ILE A 66 -1.24 7.59 19.15
C ILE A 66 -0.79 6.16 19.46
N ARG A 67 -1.77 5.28 19.68
CA ARG A 67 -1.52 3.84 19.90
C ARG A 67 -1.65 3.00 18.65
N THR A 68 -2.36 3.50 17.64
CA THR A 68 -2.60 2.77 16.39
C THR A 68 -1.34 2.69 15.55
N THR A 69 -1.17 1.53 14.93
CA THR A 69 -0.09 1.19 14.03
C THR A 69 -0.34 1.60 12.58
N ARG A 70 -1.57 2.05 12.28
CA ARG A 70 -2.02 2.45 10.94
C ARG A 70 -1.64 3.89 10.59
N SER A 71 -1.56 4.76 11.60
CA SER A 71 -1.10 6.14 11.41
C SER A 71 0.42 6.16 11.21
N THR A 72 0.87 6.96 10.25
CA THR A 72 2.29 7.18 9.92
C THR A 72 2.62 8.66 9.93
N VAL A 73 3.91 9.00 9.83
CA VAL A 73 4.36 10.39 9.60
C VAL A 73 3.63 11.00 8.40
N GLY A 74 3.55 10.28 7.27
CA GLY A 74 2.86 10.76 6.07
C GLY A 74 1.36 11.02 6.25
N THR A 75 0.67 10.30 7.15
CA THR A 75 -0.74 10.61 7.48
C THR A 75 -0.87 11.77 8.45
N LEU A 76 0.06 11.93 9.39
CA LEU A 76 0.04 13.04 10.36
C LEU A 76 0.32 14.39 9.71
N THR A 77 1.21 14.39 8.71
CA THR A 77 1.59 15.58 7.95
C THR A 77 0.69 15.82 6.75
N GLU A 78 -0.34 14.99 6.54
CA GLU A 78 -1.25 15.02 5.38
C GLU A 78 -0.53 14.84 4.02
N LEU A 79 0.77 14.56 3.99
CA LEU A 79 1.52 14.31 2.76
C LEU A 79 0.93 13.14 1.97
N ASN A 80 0.45 12.10 2.66
CA ASN A 80 -0.23 10.98 2.01
C ASN A 80 -1.53 11.39 1.30
N ASP A 81 -2.22 12.43 1.80
CA ASP A 81 -3.45 12.92 1.19
C ASP A 81 -3.21 13.68 -0.10
N TYR A 82 -2.09 14.41 -0.20
CA TYR A 82 -1.67 15.01 -1.46
C TYR A 82 -1.09 13.97 -2.42
N LEU A 83 -0.25 13.04 -1.94
CA LEU A 83 0.33 12.00 -2.76
C LEU A 83 -0.73 11.11 -3.42
N LYS A 84 -1.77 10.71 -2.69
CA LYS A 84 -2.87 9.89 -3.26
C LYS A 84 -3.69 10.64 -4.31
N ILE A 85 -3.73 11.98 -4.25
CA ILE A 85 -4.39 12.81 -5.28
C ILE A 85 -3.47 12.97 -6.49
N LEU A 86 -2.16 13.11 -6.26
CA LEU A 86 -1.18 13.30 -7.31
C LEU A 86 -0.98 12.06 -8.18
N PHE A 87 -0.91 10.87 -7.56
CA PHE A 87 -0.61 9.61 -8.25
C PHE A 87 -1.56 9.30 -9.41
N PRO A 88 -2.90 9.43 -9.27
CA PRO A 88 -3.81 9.19 -10.37
C PRO A 88 -3.59 10.04 -11.62
N HIS A 89 -2.98 11.22 -11.47
CA HIS A 89 -2.75 12.14 -12.58
C HIS A 89 -1.39 11.96 -13.25
N LEU A 90 -0.40 11.43 -12.53
CA LEU A 90 0.99 11.39 -12.99
C LEU A 90 1.55 9.98 -13.17
N ALA A 91 0.99 8.99 -12.46
CA ALA A 91 1.53 7.64 -12.50
C ALA A 91 1.19 6.95 -13.81
N GLN A 92 2.18 6.26 -14.36
CA GLN A 92 2.05 5.36 -15.49
C GLN A 92 1.90 3.93 -14.97
N ALA A 93 0.99 3.16 -15.57
CA ALA A 93 0.79 1.76 -15.19
C ALA A 93 1.67 0.84 -16.04
N TYR A 94 2.19 -0.22 -15.43
CA TYR A 94 3.03 -1.19 -16.11
C TYR A 94 2.54 -2.62 -15.86
N ASP A 95 2.63 -3.45 -16.89
CA ASP A 95 2.45 -4.89 -16.75
C ASP A 95 3.60 -5.46 -15.89
N PRO A 96 3.32 -6.18 -14.79
CA PRO A 96 4.35 -6.73 -13.94
C PRO A 96 5.17 -7.86 -14.60
N HIS A 97 4.64 -8.51 -15.63
CA HIS A 97 5.29 -9.62 -16.34
C HIS A 97 6.15 -9.14 -17.51
N THR A 98 5.63 -8.21 -18.32
CA THR A 98 6.34 -7.74 -19.52
C THR A 98 7.07 -6.41 -19.33
N GLY A 99 6.66 -5.61 -18.34
CA GLY A 99 7.17 -4.25 -18.14
C GLY A 99 6.60 -3.23 -19.14
N GLU A 100 5.63 -3.62 -19.97
CA GLU A 100 5.01 -2.74 -20.96
C GLU A 100 4.08 -1.72 -20.30
N LEU A 101 3.97 -0.55 -20.92
CA LEU A 101 3.08 0.52 -20.47
C LEU A 101 1.62 0.12 -20.73
N ILE A 102 0.80 0.16 -19.68
CA ILE A 102 -0.64 -0.01 -19.78
C ILE A 102 -1.28 1.38 -19.71
N ARG A 103 -2.02 1.75 -20.75
CA ARG A 103 -2.87 2.94 -20.76
C ARG A 103 -4.05 2.70 -21.70
N PRO A 104 -5.21 3.33 -21.45
CA PRO A 104 -6.28 3.40 -22.44
C PRO A 104 -5.79 4.18 -23.66
N ASP A 105 -5.71 3.53 -24.81
CA ASP A 105 -5.40 4.16 -26.09
C ASP A 105 -6.66 4.82 -26.66
N THR A 106 -6.49 6.01 -27.25
CA THR A 106 -7.53 6.67 -28.04
C THR A 106 -7.36 6.35 -29.53
N THR A 107 -8.41 6.57 -30.32
CA THR A 107 -8.31 6.47 -31.77
C THR A 107 -7.19 7.36 -32.33
N ASP A 108 -7.01 8.56 -31.78
CA ASP A 108 -5.95 9.49 -32.15
C ASP A 108 -4.56 8.90 -31.90
N ASP A 109 -4.34 8.32 -30.70
CA ASP A 109 -3.08 7.66 -30.36
C ASP A 109 -2.71 6.55 -31.36
N ILE A 110 -3.70 5.75 -31.78
CA ILE A 110 -3.49 4.63 -32.69
C ILE A 110 -3.20 5.14 -34.11
N VAL A 111 -3.92 6.16 -34.57
CA VAL A 111 -3.69 6.80 -35.88
C VAL A 111 -2.28 7.40 -35.94
N ASP A 112 -1.87 8.11 -34.88
CA ASP A 112 -0.53 8.70 -34.78
C ASP A 112 0.56 7.62 -34.71
N TRP A 113 0.30 6.50 -34.02
CA TRP A 113 1.21 5.35 -34.03
C TRP A 113 1.37 4.76 -35.43
N CYS A 114 0.27 4.55 -36.17
CA CYS A 114 0.33 4.07 -37.56
C CYS A 114 1.15 5.02 -38.44
N HIS A 115 0.92 6.33 -38.35
CA HIS A 115 1.67 7.30 -39.13
C HIS A 115 3.17 7.37 -38.80
N SER A 116 3.56 6.98 -37.58
CA SER A 116 4.97 7.00 -37.14
C SER A 116 5.70 5.69 -37.37
N HIS A 117 5.01 4.54 -37.37
CA HIS A 117 5.64 3.22 -37.42
C HIS A 117 5.37 2.45 -38.71
N THR A 118 4.24 2.69 -39.37
CA THR A 118 3.80 1.95 -40.57
C THR A 118 3.50 2.89 -41.74
N ALA A 119 4.24 4.00 -41.85
CA ALA A 119 4.06 4.99 -42.90
C ALA A 119 4.25 4.40 -44.31
N ASP A 120 3.33 4.72 -45.22
CA ASP A 120 3.27 4.20 -46.60
C ASP A 120 3.08 2.68 -46.74
N GLU A 121 2.97 1.93 -45.63
CA GLU A 121 2.64 0.50 -45.62
C GLU A 121 1.13 0.27 -45.82
N GLN A 122 0.78 -0.95 -46.22
CA GLN A 122 -0.61 -1.42 -46.14
C GLN A 122 -0.82 -2.17 -44.84
N VAL A 123 -1.60 -1.58 -43.93
CA VAL A 123 -1.92 -2.20 -42.66
C VAL A 123 -3.26 -2.92 -42.71
N LEU A 124 -3.34 -4.04 -42.00
CA LEU A 124 -4.58 -4.72 -41.65
C LEU A 124 -5.04 -4.22 -40.29
N ILE A 125 -6.30 -3.81 -40.21
CA ILE A 125 -6.95 -3.40 -38.96
C ILE A 125 -7.85 -4.55 -38.55
N VAL A 126 -7.55 -5.15 -37.40
CA VAL A 126 -8.11 -6.43 -36.99
C VAL A 126 -8.65 -6.31 -35.57
N PHE A 127 -9.77 -6.95 -35.26
CA PHE A 127 -10.33 -6.95 -33.90
C PHE A 127 -10.64 -8.37 -33.43
N PRO A 128 -10.52 -8.66 -32.12
CA PRO A 128 -10.91 -9.94 -31.57
C PRO A 128 -12.44 -10.04 -31.42
N ALA A 129 -13.04 -11.05 -32.04
CA ALA A 129 -14.42 -11.45 -31.83
C ALA A 129 -14.44 -12.68 -30.88
N PRO A 130 -15.06 -12.59 -29.69
CA PRO A 130 -15.07 -13.69 -28.73
C PRO A 130 -15.86 -14.88 -29.27
N VAL A 131 -15.36 -16.09 -29.03
CA VAL A 131 -16.01 -17.35 -29.41
C VAL A 131 -16.28 -18.16 -28.15
N SER A 132 -17.52 -18.65 -27.99
CA SER A 132 -17.82 -19.60 -26.92
C SER A 132 -17.38 -21.01 -27.31
N ALA A 133 -16.89 -21.79 -26.34
CA ALA A 133 -16.43 -23.16 -26.55
C ALA A 133 -17.51 -24.11 -27.13
N GLU A 134 -18.79 -23.76 -26.98
CA GLU A 134 -19.93 -24.54 -27.46
C GLU A 134 -20.34 -24.19 -28.90
N THR A 135 -19.89 -23.06 -29.45
CA THR A 135 -20.27 -22.64 -30.80
C THR A 135 -19.42 -23.35 -31.84
N SER A 136 -20.06 -24.00 -32.81
CA SER A 136 -19.31 -24.63 -33.89
C SER A 136 -18.61 -23.58 -34.75
N LYS A 137 -17.42 -23.91 -35.26
CA LYS A 137 -16.67 -23.04 -36.18
C LYS A 137 -17.52 -22.52 -37.35
N ARG A 138 -18.34 -23.40 -37.94
CA ARG A 138 -19.18 -23.06 -39.08
C ARG A 138 -20.20 -22.00 -38.71
N ASP A 139 -20.78 -22.08 -37.51
CA ASP A 139 -21.74 -21.10 -37.03
C ASP A 139 -21.08 -19.73 -36.82
N VAL A 140 -19.89 -19.68 -36.20
CA VAL A 140 -19.12 -18.43 -36.04
C VAL A 140 -18.83 -17.77 -37.39
N LEU A 141 -18.27 -18.53 -38.35
CA LEU A 141 -17.95 -18.01 -39.68
C LEU A 141 -19.20 -17.56 -40.44
N SER A 142 -20.31 -18.30 -40.32
CA SER A 142 -21.57 -17.95 -40.96
C SER A 142 -22.15 -16.64 -40.41
N LEU A 143 -22.04 -16.42 -39.10
CA LEU A 143 -22.50 -15.21 -38.43
C LEU A 143 -21.66 -14.00 -38.85
N LEU A 144 -20.33 -14.15 -38.88
CA LEU A 144 -19.42 -13.11 -39.36
C LEU A 144 -19.73 -12.73 -40.82
N ASN A 145 -19.98 -13.71 -41.68
CA ASN A 145 -20.33 -13.48 -43.07
C ASN A 145 -21.69 -12.77 -43.21
N GLN A 146 -22.69 -13.14 -42.41
CA GLN A 146 -23.99 -12.44 -42.35
C GLN A 146 -23.86 -10.98 -41.88
N GLN A 147 -22.87 -10.69 -41.04
CA GLN A 147 -22.54 -9.33 -40.59
C GLN A 147 -21.69 -8.54 -41.61
N GLY A 148 -21.30 -9.16 -42.73
CA GLY A 148 -20.51 -8.56 -43.80
C GLY A 148 -18.99 -8.76 -43.67
N TYR A 149 -18.52 -9.48 -42.64
CA TYR A 149 -17.10 -9.80 -42.48
C TYR A 149 -16.73 -11.02 -43.32
N THR A 150 -16.05 -10.76 -44.43
CA THR A 150 -15.65 -11.79 -45.41
C THR A 150 -14.27 -12.38 -45.14
N ARG A 151 -13.48 -11.77 -44.24
CA ARG A 151 -12.09 -12.17 -43.99
C ARG A 151 -11.76 -12.18 -42.50
N ILE A 152 -10.98 -13.17 -42.11
CA ILE A 152 -10.38 -13.32 -40.79
C ILE A 152 -8.87 -13.46 -40.91
N TYR A 153 -8.17 -13.12 -39.83
CA TYR A 153 -6.74 -13.28 -39.68
C TYR A 153 -6.48 -14.43 -38.71
N HIS A 154 -5.67 -15.42 -39.10
CA HIS A 154 -5.37 -16.57 -38.25
C HIS A 154 -3.97 -17.07 -38.57
N ASN A 155 -3.11 -17.30 -37.57
CA ASN A 155 -1.74 -17.81 -37.76
C ASN A 155 -0.90 -17.07 -38.82
N SER A 156 -1.05 -15.75 -38.93
CA SER A 156 -0.37 -14.90 -39.94
C SER A 156 -0.86 -15.07 -41.38
N GLU A 157 -1.99 -15.75 -41.59
CA GLU A 157 -2.63 -15.92 -42.89
C GLU A 157 -4.03 -15.30 -42.89
N ILE A 158 -4.48 -14.89 -44.08
CA ILE A 158 -5.82 -14.33 -44.30
C ILE A 158 -6.70 -15.43 -44.86
N PHE A 159 -7.80 -15.72 -44.16
CA PHE A 159 -8.78 -16.70 -44.59
C PHE A 159 -10.10 -16.02 -44.90
N ARG A 160 -10.83 -16.56 -45.89
CA ARG A 160 -12.18 -16.10 -46.17
C ARG A 160 -13.20 -16.86 -45.33
N THR A 161 -14.27 -16.18 -44.91
CA THR A 161 -15.32 -16.77 -44.06
C THR A 161 -16.27 -17.71 -44.82
N ASP A 162 -16.24 -17.69 -46.16
CA ASP A 162 -17.02 -18.57 -47.04
C ASP A 162 -16.29 -19.87 -47.44
N GLU A 163 -15.02 -20.03 -47.09
CA GLU A 163 -14.21 -21.20 -47.42
C GLU A 163 -14.12 -22.21 -46.26
N ASP A 164 -14.33 -23.50 -46.55
CA ASP A 164 -14.20 -24.56 -45.55
C ASP A 164 -12.73 -24.88 -45.28
N ASN A 165 -12.28 -24.59 -44.06
CA ASN A 165 -10.89 -24.72 -43.64
C ASN A 165 -10.77 -25.78 -42.52
N PRO A 166 -10.73 -27.09 -42.82
CA PRO A 166 -10.90 -28.15 -41.82
C PRO A 166 -9.80 -28.21 -40.73
N GLY A 167 -8.63 -27.60 -40.94
CA GLY A 167 -7.52 -27.59 -39.97
C GLY A 167 -7.49 -26.40 -39.00
N MET A 168 -8.30 -25.36 -39.21
CA MET A 168 -8.26 -24.15 -38.38
C MET A 168 -9.17 -24.32 -37.16
N GLN A 169 -8.57 -24.21 -35.98
CA GLN A 169 -9.24 -24.19 -34.69
C GLN A 169 -9.19 -22.79 -34.09
N PHE A 170 -10.28 -22.40 -33.45
CA PHE A 170 -10.35 -21.18 -32.66
C PHE A 170 -10.11 -21.52 -31.21
N THR A 171 -9.38 -20.67 -30.51
CA THR A 171 -9.25 -20.74 -29.05
C THR A 171 -10.43 -19.99 -28.44
N ASP A 172 -10.18 -18.82 -27.86
CA ASP A 172 -11.17 -18.04 -27.12
C ASP A 172 -11.76 -16.91 -27.97
N HIS A 173 -11.12 -16.58 -29.09
CA HIS A 173 -11.52 -15.51 -29.99
C HIS A 173 -11.06 -15.78 -31.42
N VAL A 174 -11.64 -15.05 -32.36
CA VAL A 174 -11.29 -15.01 -33.79
C VAL A 174 -10.90 -13.59 -34.15
N MET A 175 -9.76 -13.42 -34.81
CA MET A 175 -9.31 -12.12 -35.25
C MET A 175 -9.97 -11.78 -36.59
N VAL A 176 -10.85 -10.78 -36.60
CA VAL A 176 -11.67 -10.39 -37.76
C VAL A 176 -11.05 -9.16 -38.42
N ILE A 177 -10.88 -9.19 -39.75
CA ILE A 177 -10.30 -8.06 -40.48
C ILE A 177 -11.40 -7.03 -40.75
N GLN A 178 -11.28 -5.85 -40.13
CA GLN A 178 -12.19 -4.73 -40.34
C GLN A 178 -11.94 -4.03 -41.67
N ASP A 179 -10.71 -3.63 -41.94
CA ASP A 179 -10.33 -2.98 -43.19
C ASP A 179 -8.83 -3.19 -43.47
N ARG A 180 -8.44 -2.97 -44.74
CA ARG A 180 -7.06 -2.94 -45.21
C ARG A 180 -6.80 -1.57 -45.81
N VAL A 181 -6.00 -0.76 -45.12
CA VAL A 181 -5.81 0.66 -45.45
C VAL A 181 -4.33 0.95 -45.67
N LYS A 182 -4.01 1.69 -46.73
CA LYS A 182 -2.65 2.23 -46.93
C LYS A 182 -2.46 3.47 -46.07
N VAL A 183 -1.45 3.47 -45.19
CA VAL A 183 -1.19 4.56 -44.24
C VAL A 183 -0.57 5.76 -44.96
N THR A 184 -1.43 6.69 -45.39
CA THR A 184 -1.02 7.92 -46.08
C THR A 184 -1.85 9.09 -45.56
N LYS A 185 -1.34 10.33 -45.68
CA LYS A 185 -2.07 11.54 -45.26
C LYS A 185 -3.46 11.69 -45.92
N ARG A 186 -3.63 11.15 -47.14
CA ARG A 186 -4.91 11.18 -47.87
C ARG A 186 -5.94 10.21 -47.28
N ASN A 187 -5.47 9.11 -46.69
CA ASN A 187 -6.33 8.05 -46.17
C ASN A 187 -6.57 8.16 -44.66
N THR A 188 -6.08 9.19 -43.98
CA THR A 188 -6.18 9.35 -42.52
C THR A 188 -7.63 9.27 -42.02
N THR A 189 -8.60 9.86 -42.74
CA THR A 189 -10.02 9.76 -42.38
C THR A 189 -10.52 8.32 -42.41
N ARG A 190 -10.21 7.58 -43.49
CA ARG A 190 -10.58 6.16 -43.61
C ARG A 190 -9.89 5.28 -42.58
N LEU A 191 -8.62 5.55 -42.30
CA LEU A 191 -7.85 4.85 -41.26
C LEU A 191 -8.52 5.01 -39.90
N ARG A 192 -8.89 6.26 -39.55
CA ARG A 192 -9.62 6.58 -38.32
C ARG A 192 -10.95 5.84 -38.23
N GLU A 193 -11.81 5.93 -39.26
CA GLU A 193 -13.12 5.26 -39.29
C GLU A 193 -12.99 3.74 -39.13
N ALA A 194 -12.00 3.13 -39.78
CA ALA A 194 -11.74 1.72 -39.66
C ALA A 194 -11.26 1.33 -38.24
N ILE A 195 -10.39 2.13 -37.61
CA ILE A 195 -9.96 1.91 -36.22
C ILE A 195 -11.14 2.07 -35.25
N GLU A 196 -11.97 3.11 -35.39
CA GLU A 196 -13.14 3.32 -34.53
C GLU A 196 -14.14 2.16 -34.64
N THR A 197 -14.36 1.67 -35.85
CA THR A 197 -15.25 0.53 -36.07
C THR A 197 -14.65 -0.74 -35.45
N ALA A 198 -13.35 -0.99 -35.66
CA ALA A 198 -12.67 -2.14 -35.08
C ALA A 198 -12.68 -2.11 -33.54
N LEU A 199 -12.42 -0.95 -32.93
CA LEU A 199 -12.53 -0.76 -31.49
C LEU A 199 -13.95 -1.02 -30.98
N THR A 200 -14.96 -0.53 -31.69
CA THR A 200 -16.37 -0.75 -31.31
C THR A 200 -16.72 -2.24 -31.34
N MET A 201 -16.35 -2.94 -32.42
CA MET A 201 -16.67 -4.36 -32.61
C MET A 201 -15.84 -5.27 -31.68
N GLY A 202 -14.57 -4.93 -31.48
CA GLY A 202 -13.65 -5.61 -30.57
C GLY A 202 -13.82 -5.24 -29.09
N LYS A 203 -14.89 -4.53 -28.71
CA LYS A 203 -15.17 -4.07 -27.33
C LYS A 203 -13.98 -3.34 -26.69
N GLY A 204 -13.30 -2.52 -27.48
CA GLY A 204 -12.15 -1.72 -27.06
C GLY A 204 -10.79 -2.32 -27.40
N ALA A 205 -10.72 -3.50 -28.03
CA ALA A 205 -9.47 -4.11 -28.48
C ALA A 205 -9.32 -4.04 -30.00
N VAL A 206 -8.11 -3.73 -30.48
CA VAL A 206 -7.76 -3.73 -31.91
C VAL A 206 -6.29 -4.09 -32.08
N GLU A 207 -5.97 -4.79 -33.16
CA GLU A 207 -4.61 -5.09 -33.60
C GLU A 207 -4.36 -4.47 -34.97
N ILE A 208 -3.20 -3.82 -35.10
CA ILE A 208 -2.70 -3.29 -36.36
C ILE A 208 -1.56 -4.20 -36.81
N HIS A 209 -1.70 -4.79 -38.00
CA HIS A 209 -0.65 -5.60 -38.62
C HIS A 209 -0.09 -4.86 -39.84
N GLY A 210 1.15 -4.41 -39.74
CA GLY A 210 1.93 -3.86 -40.85
C GLY A 210 2.83 -4.91 -41.51
N ASP A 211 3.73 -4.47 -42.38
CA ASP A 211 4.62 -5.38 -43.10
C ASP A 211 5.74 -5.92 -42.17
N GLN A 212 6.19 -5.09 -41.21
CA GLN A 212 7.29 -5.42 -40.29
C GLN A 212 6.88 -5.40 -38.81
N THR A 213 5.82 -4.68 -38.46
CA THR A 213 5.43 -4.45 -37.08
C THR A 213 3.95 -4.72 -36.87
N ASN A 214 3.64 -5.54 -35.87
CA ASN A 214 2.30 -5.75 -35.38
C ASN A 214 2.18 -5.17 -33.98
N LYS A 215 1.06 -4.50 -33.68
CA LYS A 215 0.81 -3.96 -32.34
C LYS A 215 -0.66 -4.05 -31.99
N ALA A 216 -0.91 -4.53 -30.78
CA ALA A 216 -2.23 -4.56 -30.18
C ALA A 216 -2.47 -3.31 -29.31
N PHE A 217 -3.71 -2.86 -29.25
CA PHE A 217 -4.15 -1.66 -28.53
C PHE A 217 -5.42 -1.96 -27.72
N SER A 218 -5.62 -1.23 -26.63
CA SER A 218 -6.82 -1.33 -25.81
C SER A 218 -7.32 0.04 -25.37
N THR A 219 -8.63 0.30 -25.44
CA THR A 219 -9.27 1.48 -24.85
C THR A 219 -9.53 1.31 -23.34
N SER A 220 -9.08 0.21 -22.75
CA SER A 220 -9.20 -0.11 -21.33
C SER A 220 -7.83 -0.17 -20.67
N TRP A 221 -7.79 -0.26 -19.34
CA TRP A 221 -6.57 -0.50 -18.58
C TRP A 221 -6.15 -1.98 -18.65
N THR A 222 -5.91 -2.46 -19.87
CA THR A 222 -5.56 -3.86 -20.14
C THR A 222 -4.31 -3.89 -21.00
N ASN A 223 -3.34 -4.73 -20.65
CA ASN A 223 -2.27 -5.06 -21.58
C ASN A 223 -2.87 -5.97 -22.67
N PRO A 224 -2.93 -5.52 -23.94
CA PRO A 224 -3.56 -6.30 -25.00
C PRO A 224 -2.74 -7.55 -25.39
N SER A 225 -1.44 -7.61 -25.07
CA SER A 225 -0.58 -8.75 -25.39
C SER A 225 -0.66 -9.88 -24.35
N THR A 226 -0.85 -9.55 -23.07
CA THR A 226 -0.92 -10.55 -21.99
C THR A 226 -2.34 -10.79 -21.48
N GLY A 227 -3.28 -9.88 -21.76
CA GLY A 227 -4.60 -9.86 -21.16
C GLY A 227 -4.63 -9.40 -19.69
N PHE A 228 -3.50 -8.97 -19.13
CA PHE A 228 -3.43 -8.47 -17.75
C PHE A 228 -4.23 -7.17 -17.60
N THR A 229 -5.14 -7.11 -16.63
CA THR A 229 -6.04 -5.97 -16.43
C THR A 229 -5.79 -5.25 -15.12
N LEU A 230 -5.96 -3.93 -15.16
CA LEU A 230 -5.87 -3.02 -14.02
C LEU A 230 -7.15 -2.18 -13.93
N ARG A 231 -7.48 -1.69 -12.74
CA ARG A 231 -8.48 -0.65 -12.54
C ARG A 231 -7.86 0.68 -12.90
N ALA A 232 -8.68 1.61 -13.38
CA ALA A 232 -8.27 2.99 -13.55
C ALA A 232 -7.70 3.57 -12.24
N PRO A 233 -6.66 4.39 -12.32
CA PRO A 233 -6.03 4.96 -11.14
C PRO A 233 -6.99 5.94 -10.46
N THR A 234 -7.21 5.74 -9.16
CA THR A 234 -8.07 6.61 -8.34
C THR A 234 -7.39 6.87 -7.00
N PRO A 235 -7.70 7.98 -6.29
CA PRO A 235 -7.07 8.24 -4.99
C PRO A 235 -7.28 7.11 -3.97
N SER A 236 -8.40 6.39 -4.06
CA SER A 236 -8.73 5.25 -3.21
C SER A 236 -7.85 4.02 -3.48
N LEU A 237 -7.34 3.85 -4.70
CA LEU A 237 -6.37 2.79 -5.06
C LEU A 237 -5.00 3.04 -4.39
N PHE A 238 -4.66 4.30 -4.19
CA PHE A 238 -3.39 4.73 -3.59
C PHE A 238 -3.47 5.01 -2.08
N SER A 239 -4.46 4.42 -1.41
CA SER A 239 -4.69 4.63 0.02
C SER A 239 -4.78 3.29 0.76
N PHE A 240 -3.85 3.04 1.68
CA PHE A 240 -3.91 1.90 2.60
C PHE A 240 -5.02 2.05 3.67
N ASN A 241 -5.71 3.20 3.70
CA ASN A 241 -6.90 3.42 4.51
C ASN A 241 -8.19 2.96 3.81
N SER A 242 -8.14 2.81 2.49
CA SER A 242 -9.25 2.35 1.65
C SER A 242 -9.14 0.85 1.37
N PRO A 243 -10.24 0.09 1.44
CA PRO A 243 -10.25 -1.32 1.02
C PRO A 243 -9.82 -1.54 -0.44
N LEU A 244 -9.99 -0.53 -1.30
CA LEU A 244 -9.57 -0.61 -2.71
C LEU A 244 -8.05 -0.50 -2.89
N GLY A 245 -7.33 0.12 -1.96
CA GLY A 245 -5.88 0.29 -2.07
C GLY A 245 -5.11 -0.58 -1.09
N ALA A 246 -5.70 -0.89 0.06
CA ALA A 246 -5.07 -1.66 1.12
C ALA A 246 -4.78 -3.10 0.70
N CYS A 247 -3.60 -3.59 1.08
CA CYS A 247 -3.29 -5.01 1.04
C CYS A 247 -4.38 -5.81 1.80
N PRO A 248 -4.99 -6.85 1.20
CA PRO A 248 -6.10 -7.58 1.82
C PRO A 248 -5.68 -8.33 3.09
N ASP A 249 -4.45 -8.85 3.13
CA ASP A 249 -3.96 -9.69 4.23
C ASP A 249 -3.69 -8.89 5.50
N CYS A 250 -2.91 -7.81 5.37
CA CYS A 250 -2.61 -6.92 6.49
C CYS A 250 -3.63 -5.79 6.62
N ARG A 251 -4.63 -5.67 5.74
CA ARG A 251 -5.65 -4.60 5.73
C ARG A 251 -5.05 -3.18 5.78
N GLY A 252 -3.91 -2.99 5.11
CA GLY A 252 -3.20 -1.71 5.04
C GLY A 252 -2.36 -1.35 6.26
N PHE A 253 -2.13 -2.29 7.19
CA PHE A 253 -1.23 -2.08 8.32
C PHE A 253 0.26 -2.26 7.96
N GLY A 254 0.58 -2.94 6.85
CA GLY A 254 1.94 -3.31 6.44
C GLY A 254 2.57 -4.45 7.25
N ARG A 255 1.89 -4.87 8.32
CA ARG A 255 2.33 -5.91 9.25
C ARG A 255 1.18 -6.80 9.62
N THR A 256 1.47 -8.07 9.82
CA THR A 256 0.53 -9.04 10.34
C THR A 256 0.87 -9.34 11.80
N ILE A 257 -0.15 -9.67 12.58
CA ILE A 257 0.05 -10.13 13.95
C ILE A 257 0.20 -11.64 13.86
N GLY A 258 1.43 -12.12 14.03
CA GLY A 258 1.76 -13.53 14.08
C GLY A 258 2.23 -13.95 15.46
N ILE A 259 2.27 -15.26 15.69
CA ILE A 259 2.97 -15.81 16.83
C ILE A 259 4.47 -15.74 16.58
N ASP A 260 5.17 -15.14 17.51
CA ASP A 260 6.61 -15.05 17.54
C ASP A 260 7.16 -16.18 18.41
N LEU A 261 7.67 -17.22 17.75
CA LEU A 261 8.22 -18.39 18.42
C LEU A 261 9.48 -18.05 19.24
N THR A 262 10.18 -16.95 18.93
CA THR A 262 11.32 -16.52 19.74
C THR A 262 10.88 -16.06 21.13
N LYS A 263 9.69 -15.44 21.25
CA LYS A 263 9.11 -15.10 22.56
C LYS A 263 8.72 -16.33 23.38
N ALA A 264 8.50 -17.47 22.73
CA ALA A 264 8.25 -18.73 23.43
C ALA A 264 9.54 -19.30 24.05
N ILE A 265 10.72 -18.86 23.59
CA ILE A 265 12.05 -19.24 24.09
C ILE A 265 12.80 -17.97 24.55
N PRO A 266 12.35 -17.35 25.67
CA PRO A 266 12.89 -16.05 26.10
C PRO A 266 14.34 -16.13 26.60
N ASP A 267 14.77 -17.30 27.08
CA ASP A 267 16.13 -17.56 27.53
C ASP A 267 16.75 -18.73 26.73
N PRO A 268 17.50 -18.43 25.66
CA PRO A 268 18.18 -19.44 24.84
C PRO A 268 19.24 -20.25 25.59
N SER A 269 19.69 -19.81 26.77
CA SER A 269 20.70 -20.52 27.56
C SER A 269 20.16 -21.76 28.27
N LEU A 270 18.84 -21.89 28.38
CA LEU A 270 18.18 -23.06 28.95
C LEU A 270 18.12 -24.21 27.95
N SER A 271 18.25 -25.44 28.46
CA SER A 271 18.02 -26.66 27.69
C SER A 271 16.54 -27.06 27.67
N ILE A 272 16.18 -28.03 26.82
CA ILE A 272 14.82 -28.59 26.76
C ILE A 272 14.38 -29.11 28.13
N LYS A 273 15.28 -29.80 28.83
CA LYS A 273 15.03 -30.35 30.18
C LYS A 273 14.83 -29.27 31.24
N GLN A 274 15.54 -28.15 31.12
CA GLN A 274 15.38 -26.99 32.02
C GLN A 274 14.13 -26.16 31.70
N GLY A 275 13.44 -26.45 30.60
CA GLY A 275 12.21 -25.76 30.21
C GLY A 275 12.46 -24.49 29.40
N CYS A 276 13.29 -24.58 28.35
CA CYS A 276 13.54 -23.45 27.45
C CYS A 276 12.27 -22.90 26.77
N VAL A 277 11.20 -23.71 26.62
CA VAL A 277 9.91 -23.28 26.08
C VAL A 277 9.01 -22.78 27.21
N ALA A 278 8.94 -21.46 27.37
CA ALA A 278 8.24 -20.79 28.48
C ALA A 278 6.76 -21.18 28.65
N PRO A 279 5.94 -21.34 27.58
CA PRO A 279 4.57 -21.85 27.72
C PRO A 279 4.44 -23.18 28.48
N PHE A 280 5.43 -24.06 28.34
CA PHE A 280 5.36 -25.46 28.81
C PHE A 280 5.80 -25.62 30.26
N THR A 281 6.46 -24.62 30.84
CA THR A 281 6.89 -24.64 32.24
C THR A 281 5.75 -24.35 33.22
N THR A 282 4.61 -23.85 32.72
CA THR A 282 3.42 -23.56 33.55
C THR A 282 2.66 -24.84 33.91
N SER A 283 1.85 -24.80 34.97
CA SER A 283 1.03 -25.95 35.40
C SER A 283 0.07 -26.45 34.31
N ARG A 284 -0.39 -25.57 33.41
CA ARG A 284 -1.24 -25.91 32.27
C ARG A 284 -0.46 -26.43 31.07
N GLY A 285 0.82 -26.09 30.95
CA GLY A 285 1.71 -26.52 29.87
C GLY A 285 2.55 -27.76 30.20
N ALA A 286 2.45 -28.28 31.43
CA ALA A 286 3.23 -29.41 31.91
C ALA A 286 3.01 -30.69 31.08
N GLU A 287 1.83 -30.86 30.47
CA GLU A 287 1.56 -31.95 29.53
C GLU A 287 2.41 -31.82 28.27
N CYS A 288 2.43 -30.64 27.64
CA CYS A 288 3.27 -30.34 26.48
C CYS A 288 4.77 -30.52 26.78
N GLN A 289 5.21 -30.17 28.00
CA GLN A 289 6.60 -30.42 28.42
C GLN A 289 6.92 -31.93 28.47
N ARG A 290 5.98 -32.77 28.91
CA ARG A 290 6.15 -34.23 28.91
C ARG A 290 6.19 -34.79 27.50
N ASP A 291 5.31 -34.32 26.62
CA ASP A 291 5.29 -34.72 25.21
C ASP A 291 6.60 -34.37 24.51
N LEU A 292 7.10 -33.15 24.74
CA LEU A 292 8.38 -32.67 24.20
C LEU A 292 9.54 -33.56 24.67
N LEU A 293 9.62 -33.85 25.97
CA LEU A 293 10.69 -34.71 26.51
C LEU A 293 10.60 -36.15 26.01
N ARG A 294 9.38 -36.68 25.81
CA ARG A 294 9.15 -38.00 25.24
C ARG A 294 9.64 -38.04 23.79
N ALA A 295 9.20 -37.09 22.97
CA ALA A 295 9.52 -37.05 21.56
C ALA A 295 11.02 -36.76 21.33
N ALA A 296 11.63 -35.87 22.12
CA ALA A 296 13.07 -35.59 22.02
C ALA A 296 13.92 -36.85 22.25
N ARG A 297 13.51 -37.73 23.17
CA ARG A 297 14.18 -39.03 23.38
C ARG A 297 13.99 -39.98 22.21
N ALA A 298 12.79 -40.04 21.63
CA ALA A 298 12.50 -40.89 20.47
C ALA A 298 13.30 -40.46 19.24
N SER A 299 13.45 -39.15 19.04
CA SER A 299 14.09 -38.53 17.88
C SER A 299 15.58 -38.28 18.08
N GLY A 300 16.16 -38.75 19.19
CA GLY A 300 17.60 -38.70 19.46
C GLY A 300 18.16 -37.30 19.74
N ILE A 301 17.32 -36.36 20.18
CA ILE A 301 17.72 -34.98 20.46
C ILE A 301 18.19 -34.84 21.91
N ASP A 302 19.36 -34.24 22.09
CA ASP A 302 19.90 -34.00 23.44
C ASP A 302 19.06 -32.95 24.17
N ILE A 303 18.48 -33.36 25.30
CA ILE A 303 17.63 -32.52 26.13
C ILE A 303 18.41 -31.65 27.12
N ASN A 304 19.72 -31.87 27.29
CA ASN A 304 20.55 -31.16 28.27
C ASN A 304 21.36 -30.01 27.65
N THR A 305 21.55 -30.01 26.33
CA THR A 305 22.22 -28.94 25.60
C THR A 305 21.39 -27.66 25.62
N PRO A 306 21.98 -26.49 25.94
CA PRO A 306 21.34 -25.19 25.81
C PRO A 306 20.74 -24.97 24.41
N TYR A 307 19.59 -24.29 24.32
CA TYR A 307 18.90 -24.09 23.04
C TYR A 307 19.79 -23.39 21.98
N TYR A 308 20.63 -22.42 22.37
CA TYR A 308 21.51 -21.74 21.43
C TYR A 308 22.62 -22.63 20.84
N GLU A 309 23.01 -23.70 21.56
CA GLU A 309 24.02 -24.69 21.13
C GLU A 309 23.42 -25.88 20.38
N LEU A 310 22.09 -26.01 20.37
CA LEU A 310 21.44 -27.06 19.62
C LEU A 310 21.72 -26.92 18.11
N PRO A 311 22.00 -28.03 17.41
CA PRO A 311 22.11 -28.03 15.95
C PRO A 311 20.86 -27.43 15.29
N GLU A 312 21.03 -26.82 14.11
CA GLU A 312 19.94 -26.16 13.40
C GLU A 312 18.74 -27.09 13.15
N TYR A 313 18.99 -28.35 12.76
CA TYR A 313 17.92 -29.34 12.57
C TYR A 313 17.13 -29.60 13.87
N ALA A 314 17.80 -29.62 15.03
CA ALA A 314 17.16 -29.87 16.32
C ALA A 314 16.35 -28.65 16.78
N ARG A 315 16.85 -27.43 16.52
CA ARG A 315 16.08 -26.19 16.73
C ARG A 315 14.86 -26.12 15.82
N HIS A 316 15.01 -26.49 14.55
CA HIS A 316 13.90 -26.55 13.60
C HIS A 316 12.87 -27.60 14.03
N TRP A 317 13.30 -28.80 14.39
CA TRP A 317 12.42 -29.85 14.94
C TRP A 317 11.67 -29.36 16.18
N LEU A 318 12.35 -28.69 17.13
CA LEU A 318 11.71 -28.17 18.33
C LEU A 318 10.56 -27.21 17.97
N LEU A 319 10.83 -26.27 17.06
CA LEU A 319 9.89 -25.23 16.68
C LEU A 319 8.75 -25.74 15.79
N TYR A 320 9.04 -26.55 14.79
CA TYR A 320 8.12 -26.90 13.70
C TYR A 320 7.56 -28.32 13.77
N GLY A 321 8.13 -29.19 14.59
CA GLY A 321 7.67 -30.57 14.74
C GLY A 321 8.20 -31.51 13.66
N GLU A 322 7.63 -32.71 13.62
CA GLU A 322 8.01 -33.81 12.71
C GLU A 322 7.16 -33.86 11.43
N ARG A 323 5.93 -33.34 11.47
CA ARG A 323 5.03 -33.25 10.33
C ARG A 323 4.61 -31.82 10.04
N GLN A 324 4.17 -31.59 8.81
CA GLN A 324 3.61 -30.31 8.40
C GLN A 324 2.25 -30.03 9.08
N ASP A 325 1.44 -31.06 9.29
CA ASP A 325 0.20 -30.96 10.07
C ASP A 325 0.45 -31.35 11.53
N SER A 326 0.32 -30.38 12.43
CA SER A 326 0.50 -30.56 13.87
C SER A 326 -0.55 -31.47 14.51
N GLN A 327 -1.76 -31.55 13.94
CA GLN A 327 -2.83 -32.40 14.46
C GLN A 327 -2.52 -33.88 14.17
N ASP A 328 -2.07 -34.17 12.94
CA ASP A 328 -1.63 -35.51 12.54
C ASP A 328 -0.42 -35.95 13.38
N ALA A 329 0.56 -35.06 13.62
CA ALA A 329 1.68 -35.35 14.51
C ALA A 329 1.21 -35.74 15.92
N TRP A 330 0.26 -34.98 16.50
CA TRP A 330 -0.29 -35.28 17.82
C TRP A 330 -1.03 -36.62 17.87
N GLU A 331 -1.86 -36.93 16.86
CA GLU A 331 -2.61 -38.19 16.77
C GLU A 331 -1.69 -39.42 16.65
N ASN A 332 -0.55 -39.26 15.97
CA ASN A 332 0.48 -40.31 15.83
C ASN A 332 1.47 -40.36 17.01
N ASN A 333 1.25 -39.58 18.09
CA ASN A 333 2.16 -39.43 19.23
C ASN A 333 3.55 -38.86 18.89
N GLU A 334 3.70 -38.19 17.75
CA GLU A 334 4.91 -37.52 17.29
C GLU A 334 4.99 -36.08 17.84
N TRP A 335 6.12 -35.40 17.61
CA TRP A 335 6.29 -34.01 18.04
C TRP A 335 5.56 -33.04 17.11
N TYR A 336 4.56 -32.33 17.65
CA TYR A 336 3.76 -31.34 16.92
C TYR A 336 4.39 -29.94 16.84
N GLY A 337 5.57 -29.73 17.46
CA GLY A 337 6.28 -28.45 17.44
C GLY A 337 5.71 -27.39 18.39
N VAL A 338 6.55 -26.44 18.79
CA VAL A 338 6.10 -25.22 19.49
C VAL A 338 5.07 -24.47 18.64
N LYS A 339 5.26 -24.42 17.32
CA LYS A 339 4.31 -23.84 16.37
C LYS A 339 2.95 -24.53 16.43
N GLY A 340 2.91 -25.88 16.39
CA GLY A 340 1.65 -26.62 16.44
C GLY A 340 0.86 -26.40 17.73
N PHE A 341 1.54 -26.25 18.87
CA PHE A 341 0.89 -25.83 20.11
C PHE A 341 0.18 -24.47 19.98
N PHE A 342 0.83 -23.51 19.35
CA PHE A 342 0.24 -22.19 19.12
C PHE A 342 -0.86 -22.22 18.07
N ASP A 343 -0.73 -22.99 16.98
CA ASP A 343 -1.78 -23.20 15.99
C ASP A 343 -3.06 -23.76 16.66
N TRP A 344 -2.89 -24.75 17.54
CA TRP A 344 -3.99 -25.27 18.37
C TRP A 344 -4.59 -24.20 19.29
N CYS A 345 -3.77 -23.38 19.95
CA CYS A 345 -4.26 -22.27 20.76
C CYS A 345 -5.04 -21.25 19.92
N GLU A 346 -4.59 -20.93 18.71
CA GLU A 346 -5.26 -20.00 17.80
C GLU A 346 -6.62 -20.50 17.34
N SER A 347 -6.77 -21.82 17.11
CA SER A 347 -8.08 -22.46 16.85
C SER A 347 -9.10 -22.22 17.98
N ARG A 348 -8.61 -21.96 19.20
CA ARG A 348 -9.42 -21.69 20.41
C ARG A 348 -9.45 -20.22 20.81
N SER A 349 -9.05 -19.30 19.92
CA SER A 349 -9.04 -17.85 20.14
C SER A 349 -10.43 -17.24 20.38
N TYR A 350 -11.52 -17.97 20.15
CA TYR A 350 -12.86 -17.57 20.59
C TYR A 350 -12.94 -17.42 22.13
N LYS A 351 -12.11 -18.15 22.90
CA LYS A 351 -12.03 -18.03 24.36
C LYS A 351 -11.16 -16.84 24.78
N MET A 352 -11.70 -15.95 25.62
CA MET A 352 -11.01 -14.72 26.05
C MET A 352 -9.64 -14.98 26.69
N HIS A 353 -9.53 -15.92 27.64
CA HIS A 353 -8.27 -16.22 28.32
C HIS A 353 -7.19 -16.77 27.37
N VAL A 354 -7.59 -17.43 26.28
CA VAL A 354 -6.66 -17.89 25.24
C VAL A 354 -6.14 -16.70 24.44
N ARG A 355 -6.98 -15.71 24.10
CA ARG A 355 -6.52 -14.47 23.46
C ARG A 355 -5.51 -13.69 24.30
N VAL A 356 -5.77 -13.58 25.62
CA VAL A 356 -4.86 -12.91 26.57
C VAL A 356 -3.55 -13.66 26.72
N PHE A 357 -3.58 -14.99 26.63
CA PHE A 357 -2.36 -15.79 26.60
C PHE A 357 -1.57 -15.55 25.30
N LEU A 358 -2.22 -15.66 24.14
CA LEU A 358 -1.61 -15.47 22.82
C LEU A 358 -1.02 -14.06 22.65
N SER A 359 -1.64 -13.01 23.22
CA SER A 359 -1.13 -11.64 23.09
C SER A 359 0.28 -11.44 23.64
N ARG A 360 0.72 -12.27 24.58
CA ARG A 360 2.08 -12.24 25.15
C ARG A 360 3.15 -12.72 24.16
N TYR A 361 2.76 -13.65 23.28
CA TYR A 361 3.64 -14.28 22.30
C TYR A 361 3.43 -13.75 20.88
N ARG A 362 2.56 -12.75 20.72
CA ARG A 362 2.36 -12.09 19.44
C ARG A 362 3.45 -11.06 19.18
N ALA A 363 3.96 -11.04 17.96
CA ALA A 363 4.72 -9.93 17.45
C ALA A 363 4.07 -9.42 16.17
N TYR A 364 4.37 -8.16 15.86
CA TYR A 364 4.09 -7.62 14.55
C TYR A 364 5.26 -7.98 13.66
N THR A 365 5.03 -8.83 12.68
CA THR A 365 5.98 -9.11 11.62
C THR A 365 5.56 -8.36 10.37
N GLU A 366 6.53 -8.03 9.53
CA GLU A 366 6.23 -7.48 8.22
C GLU A 366 5.30 -8.41 7.45
N CYS A 367 4.34 -7.84 6.73
CA CYS A 367 3.38 -8.63 5.97
C CYS A 367 4.10 -9.31 4.81
N ALA A 368 4.06 -10.64 4.75
CA ALA A 368 4.71 -11.40 3.68
C ALA A 368 4.13 -11.10 2.28
N GLN A 369 2.86 -10.68 2.19
CA GLN A 369 2.20 -10.47 0.90
C GLN A 369 2.46 -9.10 0.28
N CYS A 370 2.58 -8.05 1.10
CA CYS A 370 2.86 -6.71 0.60
C CYS A 370 4.26 -6.22 0.96
N GLU A 371 5.04 -7.02 1.70
CA GLU A 371 6.39 -6.70 2.15
C GLU A 371 6.45 -5.29 2.74
N GLY A 372 5.53 -5.00 3.67
CA GLY A 372 5.44 -3.71 4.34
C GLY A 372 4.87 -2.56 3.50
N SER A 373 4.59 -2.73 2.21
CA SER A 373 4.13 -1.64 1.31
C SER A 373 2.72 -1.16 1.59
N ARG A 374 1.94 -1.96 2.34
CA ARG A 374 0.55 -1.69 2.78
C ARG A 374 -0.49 -1.66 1.66
N LEU A 375 -0.07 -1.64 0.40
CA LEU A 375 -0.94 -1.58 -0.74
C LEU A 375 -1.13 -2.96 -1.38
N GLN A 376 -2.20 -3.10 -2.15
CA GLN A 376 -2.42 -4.27 -2.98
C GLN A 376 -1.47 -4.27 -4.20
N PRO A 377 -1.13 -5.45 -4.77
CA PRO A 377 -0.19 -5.56 -5.87
C PRO A 377 -0.54 -4.69 -7.09
N GLU A 378 -1.84 -4.55 -7.38
CA GLU A 378 -2.36 -3.72 -8.46
C GLU A 378 -1.92 -2.25 -8.36
N ALA A 379 -1.87 -1.69 -7.14
CA ALA A 379 -1.43 -0.31 -6.93
C ALA A 379 0.09 -0.14 -7.17
N LEU A 380 0.86 -1.22 -7.05
CA LEU A 380 2.32 -1.22 -7.25
C LEU A 380 2.71 -1.25 -8.75
N CYS A 381 1.74 -1.54 -9.63
CA CYS A 381 1.91 -1.41 -11.07
C CYS A 381 2.03 0.06 -11.53
N TYR A 382 1.57 1.01 -10.70
CA TYR A 382 1.59 2.44 -11.01
C TYR A 382 2.85 3.10 -10.47
N LYS A 383 3.61 3.75 -11.38
CA LYS A 383 4.89 4.39 -11.05
C LYS A 383 4.98 5.81 -11.60
N ILE A 384 5.62 6.69 -10.84
CA ILE A 384 6.05 8.00 -11.29
C ILE A 384 7.56 7.97 -11.40
N ASN A 385 8.09 8.21 -12.60
CA ASN A 385 9.54 8.18 -12.88
C ASN A 385 10.23 6.93 -12.29
N GLY A 386 9.60 5.77 -12.49
CA GLY A 386 10.11 4.47 -12.05
C GLY A 386 9.88 4.13 -10.57
N LYS A 387 9.27 5.01 -9.76
CA LYS A 387 9.01 4.81 -8.33
C LYS A 387 7.53 4.56 -8.05
N THR A 388 7.21 3.53 -7.28
CA THR A 388 5.87 3.31 -6.73
C THR A 388 5.60 4.27 -5.56
N LEU A 389 4.34 4.40 -5.15
CA LEU A 389 4.00 5.23 -3.99
C LEU A 389 4.69 4.75 -2.69
N PRO A 390 4.73 3.44 -2.37
CA PRO A 390 5.50 2.94 -1.23
C PRO A 390 7.00 3.21 -1.32
N ASP A 391 7.59 3.24 -2.53
CA ASP A 391 9.00 3.62 -2.68
C ASP A 391 9.22 5.07 -2.23
N LEU A 392 8.32 5.99 -2.58
CA LEU A 392 8.38 7.38 -2.12
C LEU A 392 8.17 7.48 -0.61
N TRP A 393 7.27 6.67 -0.02
CA TRP A 393 7.05 6.69 1.42
C TRP A 393 8.24 6.22 2.25
N ARG A 394 9.10 5.39 1.65
CA ARG A 394 10.29 4.81 2.29
C ARG A 394 11.55 5.65 2.12
N MET A 395 11.55 6.64 1.23
CA MET A 395 12.63 7.63 1.14
C MET A 395 12.71 8.43 2.43
N GLN A 396 13.93 8.82 2.79
CA GLN A 396 14.11 9.83 3.83
C GLN A 396 13.50 11.16 3.36
N VAL A 397 13.04 11.99 4.29
CA VAL A 397 12.32 13.23 3.97
C VAL A 397 13.16 14.17 3.11
N ASP A 398 14.47 14.27 3.37
CA ASP A 398 15.39 15.08 2.58
C ASP A 398 15.58 14.55 1.15
N GLU A 399 15.77 13.24 1.00
CA GLU A 399 15.83 12.57 -0.30
C GLU A 399 14.53 12.77 -1.09
N LEU A 400 13.38 12.62 -0.41
CA LEU A 400 12.07 12.81 -1.02
C LEU A 400 11.85 14.26 -1.46
N SER A 401 12.27 15.23 -0.65
CA SER A 401 12.22 16.66 -1.00
C SER A 401 13.03 16.93 -2.27
N GLN A 402 14.27 16.43 -2.34
CA GLN A 402 15.12 16.58 -3.52
C GLN A 402 14.52 15.89 -4.75
N TRP A 403 13.91 14.73 -4.57
CA TRP A 403 13.23 14.01 -5.65
C TRP A 403 12.06 14.83 -6.22
N PHE A 404 11.23 15.46 -5.37
CA PHE A 404 10.14 16.32 -5.82
C PHE A 404 10.63 17.59 -6.52
N ASP A 405 11.76 18.14 -6.09
CA ASP A 405 12.40 19.23 -6.79
C ASP A 405 12.82 18.76 -8.17
N GLN A 406 13.74 17.79 -8.28
CA GLN A 406 14.29 17.30 -9.55
C GLN A 406 13.22 16.91 -10.59
N ASN A 407 12.18 16.20 -10.16
CA ASN A 407 11.19 15.63 -11.08
C ASN A 407 10.09 16.63 -11.49
N PHE A 408 9.88 17.70 -10.73
CA PHE A 408 8.76 18.63 -10.95
C PHE A 408 9.14 20.10 -10.97
N GLN A 409 10.41 20.48 -11.14
CA GLN A 409 10.85 21.89 -11.13
C GLN A 409 10.01 22.77 -12.09
N ASN A 410 9.63 22.21 -13.24
CA ASN A 410 8.95 22.93 -14.32
C ASN A 410 7.52 22.42 -14.61
N SER A 411 6.87 21.75 -13.65
CA SER A 411 5.53 21.20 -13.89
C SER A 411 4.50 22.34 -14.04
N ARG A 412 4.01 22.56 -15.26
CA ARG A 412 3.04 23.64 -15.62
C ARG A 412 1.59 23.16 -15.65
N SER A 413 1.28 21.98 -15.12
CA SER A 413 -0.09 21.47 -15.13
C SER A 413 -0.92 22.12 -14.03
N ASN A 414 -1.81 23.04 -14.41
CA ASN A 414 -2.64 23.84 -13.49
C ASN A 414 -3.46 23.01 -12.49
N SER A 415 -3.83 21.76 -12.82
CA SER A 415 -4.70 20.94 -11.96
C SER A 415 -3.99 20.30 -10.76
N ILE A 416 -2.66 20.16 -10.82
CA ILE A 416 -1.86 19.51 -9.77
C ILE A 416 -0.84 20.45 -9.11
N THR A 417 -0.70 21.68 -9.60
CA THR A 417 0.25 22.68 -9.08
C THR A 417 0.09 22.88 -7.57
N HIS A 418 -1.13 23.09 -7.09
CA HIS A 418 -1.40 23.29 -5.66
C HIS A 418 -0.99 22.07 -4.83
N ALA A 419 -1.24 20.84 -5.31
CA ALA A 419 -0.85 19.65 -4.58
C ALA A 419 0.68 19.51 -4.48
N LEU A 420 1.40 19.87 -5.56
CA LEU A 420 2.87 19.86 -5.57
C LEU A 420 3.46 20.94 -4.65
N GLU A 421 2.88 22.13 -4.63
CA GLU A 421 3.28 23.22 -3.72
C GLU A 421 3.10 22.82 -2.26
N GLU A 422 1.96 22.22 -1.91
CA GLU A 422 1.69 21.72 -0.56
C GLU A 422 2.64 20.59 -0.15
N ILE A 423 2.93 19.66 -1.06
CA ILE A 423 3.92 18.59 -0.80
C ILE A 423 5.29 19.20 -0.52
N ARG A 424 5.76 20.12 -1.36
CA ARG A 424 7.06 20.79 -1.19
C ARG A 424 7.13 21.58 0.10
N SER A 425 6.10 22.37 0.41
CA SER A 425 6.00 23.17 1.62
C SER A 425 6.11 22.30 2.87
N ARG A 426 5.37 21.20 2.93
CA ARG A 426 5.36 20.27 4.08
C ARG A 426 6.66 19.48 4.21
N LEU A 427 7.26 19.03 3.11
CA LEU A 427 8.58 18.40 3.13
C LEU A 427 9.65 19.40 3.60
N HIS A 428 9.60 20.63 3.12
CA HIS A 428 10.50 21.70 3.56
C HIS A 428 10.38 21.95 5.06
N TYR A 429 9.17 22.09 5.60
CA TYR A 429 8.97 22.25 7.05
C TYR A 429 9.52 21.08 7.86
N LEU A 430 9.35 19.83 7.41
CA LEU A 430 9.93 18.66 8.08
C LEU A 430 11.47 18.72 8.09
N CYS A 431 12.08 19.21 7.01
CA CYS A 431 13.53 19.44 6.95
C CYS A 431 13.97 20.54 7.93
N GLU A 432 13.26 21.67 7.99
CA GLU A 432 13.56 22.80 8.88
C GLU A 432 13.47 22.40 10.36
N VAL A 433 12.51 21.55 10.74
CA VAL A 433 12.42 21.04 12.12
C VAL A 433 13.36 19.86 12.42
N GLY A 434 14.30 19.54 11.52
CA GLY A 434 15.34 18.53 11.73
C GLY A 434 14.85 17.08 11.69
N LEU A 435 13.76 16.80 10.97
CA LEU A 435 13.19 15.45 10.82
C LEU A 435 13.56 14.80 9.47
N THR A 436 14.69 15.19 8.88
CA THR A 436 15.14 14.71 7.56
C THR A 436 15.31 13.20 7.47
N TYR A 437 15.76 12.56 8.54
CA TYR A 437 16.03 11.12 8.62
C TYR A 437 14.77 10.24 8.72
N LEU A 438 13.60 10.84 8.97
CA LEU A 438 12.34 10.09 9.03
C LEU A 438 11.88 9.73 7.63
N THR A 439 11.01 8.72 7.55
CA THR A 439 10.31 8.33 6.33
C THR A 439 8.82 8.53 6.51
N LEU A 440 8.07 8.73 5.43
CA LEU A 440 6.61 8.92 5.52
C LEU A 440 5.87 7.66 5.97
N ASP A 441 6.45 6.46 5.75
CA ASP A 441 5.87 5.20 6.22
C ASP A 441 6.11 4.92 7.71
N ARG A 442 7.01 5.68 8.38
CA ARG A 442 7.31 5.49 9.81
C ARG A 442 6.03 5.57 10.63
N ALA A 443 5.75 4.50 11.38
CA ALA A 443 4.54 4.42 12.20
C ALA A 443 4.53 5.50 13.29
N ALA A 444 3.43 6.23 13.41
CA ALA A 444 3.30 7.36 14.34
C ALA A 444 3.52 6.95 15.81
N ASN A 445 3.12 5.72 16.17
CA ASN A 445 3.28 5.20 17.52
C ASN A 445 4.72 4.83 17.91
N THR A 446 5.67 4.87 16.98
CA THR A 446 7.10 4.63 17.25
C THR A 446 7.93 5.90 17.31
N LEU A 447 7.29 7.07 17.12
CA LEU A 447 7.92 8.37 17.28
C LEU A 447 8.14 8.67 18.76
N SER A 448 9.32 9.19 19.08
CA SER A 448 9.64 9.78 20.38
C SER A 448 8.79 11.03 20.64
N GLY A 449 8.79 11.49 21.89
CA GLY A 449 8.02 12.68 22.28
C GLY A 449 8.41 13.94 21.52
N GLY A 450 9.71 14.19 21.34
CA GLY A 450 10.18 15.34 20.55
C GLY A 450 9.90 15.19 19.04
N GLU A 451 9.97 13.96 18.50
CA GLU A 451 9.63 13.74 17.08
C GLU A 451 8.15 14.00 16.81
N ILE A 452 7.24 13.48 17.64
CA ILE A 452 5.80 13.71 17.45
C ILE A 452 5.45 15.19 17.59
N GLU A 453 6.10 15.89 18.53
CA GLU A 453 5.92 17.34 18.72
C GLU A 453 6.29 18.11 17.45
N ARG A 454 7.48 17.82 16.87
CA ARG A 454 7.97 18.49 15.65
C ARG A 454 7.18 18.11 14.40
N VAL A 455 6.70 16.87 14.29
CA VAL A 455 5.76 16.46 13.23
C VAL A 455 4.46 17.27 13.34
N ASN A 456 3.87 17.39 14.53
CA ASN A 456 2.64 18.15 14.74
C ASN A 456 2.83 19.65 14.49
N LEU A 457 4.00 20.20 14.83
CA LEU A 457 4.38 21.57 14.51
C LEU A 457 4.36 21.80 12.99
N THR A 458 4.89 20.86 12.22
CA THR A 458 4.87 20.92 10.75
C THR A 458 3.44 20.95 10.20
N THR A 459 2.54 20.13 10.75
CA THR A 459 1.11 20.14 10.38
C THR A 459 0.46 21.50 10.67
N CYS A 460 0.79 22.12 11.80
CA CYS A 460 0.30 23.45 12.16
C CYS A 460 0.82 24.55 11.23
N LEU A 461 2.10 24.48 10.83
CA LEU A 461 2.70 25.40 9.87
C LEU A 461 2.06 25.25 8.48
N GLY A 462 1.73 24.02 8.07
CA GLY A 462 1.02 23.73 6.82
C GLY A 462 -0.42 24.25 6.77
N ALA A 463 -1.09 24.37 7.92
CA ALA A 463 -2.49 24.84 7.99
C ALA A 463 -2.65 26.36 7.76
N ALA A 464 -1.56 27.13 7.71
CA ALA A 464 -1.54 28.58 7.46
C ALA A 464 -2.54 29.41 8.30
N LEU A 465 -2.76 28.99 9.55
CA LEU A 465 -3.70 29.64 10.46
C LEU A 465 -3.21 31.03 10.88
N THR A 466 -4.13 31.99 10.97
CA THR A 466 -3.86 33.35 11.46
C THR A 466 -4.53 33.58 12.81
N ASN A 467 -3.97 34.48 13.63
CA ASN A 467 -4.50 34.83 14.96
C ASN A 467 -4.83 33.62 15.87
N THR A 468 -3.97 32.60 15.85
CA THR A 468 -4.10 31.39 16.70
C THR A 468 -3.04 31.41 17.78
N LEU A 469 -3.41 31.04 19.02
CA LEU A 469 -2.48 30.87 20.13
C LEU A 469 -1.85 29.48 20.07
N PHE A 470 -0.60 29.39 19.66
CA PHE A 470 0.18 28.15 19.78
C PHE A 470 0.86 28.08 21.14
N VAL A 471 0.65 26.98 21.86
CA VAL A 471 1.29 26.70 23.14
C VAL A 471 2.17 25.46 22.98
N LEU A 472 3.49 25.64 23.05
CA LEU A 472 4.49 24.59 22.83
C LEU A 472 5.14 24.18 24.15
N ASP A 473 5.36 22.88 24.36
CA ASP A 473 6.01 22.34 25.56
C ASP A 473 7.47 21.99 25.27
N GLU A 474 8.37 22.95 25.50
CA GLU A 474 9.82 22.76 25.39
C GLU A 474 10.26 22.13 24.04
N PRO A 475 10.02 22.79 22.89
CA PRO A 475 10.21 22.20 21.55
C PRO A 475 11.67 21.85 21.20
N THR A 476 12.61 22.26 22.04
CA THR A 476 14.04 21.95 21.90
C THR A 476 14.41 20.57 22.44
N VAL A 477 13.52 19.87 23.13
CA VAL A 477 13.82 18.55 23.72
C VAL A 477 14.12 17.52 22.63
N GLY A 478 15.26 16.85 22.77
CA GLY A 478 15.72 15.83 21.83
C GLY A 478 16.27 16.38 20.51
N LEU A 479 16.43 17.71 20.38
CA LEU A 479 17.23 18.29 19.30
C LEU A 479 18.72 18.31 19.69
N HIS A 480 19.57 18.00 18.71
CA HIS A 480 21.01 18.18 18.89
C HIS A 480 21.35 19.67 18.83
N GLN A 481 22.35 20.14 19.59
CA GLN A 481 22.73 21.56 19.66
C GLN A 481 23.03 22.20 18.30
N ARG A 482 23.45 21.37 17.32
CA ARG A 482 23.71 21.79 15.94
C ARG A 482 22.44 22.20 15.18
N ASP A 483 21.31 21.59 15.51
CA ASP A 483 20.02 21.81 14.85
C ASP A 483 19.23 22.95 15.51
N ILE A 484 19.68 23.42 16.68
CA ILE A 484 19.11 24.60 17.37
C ILE A 484 19.57 25.92 16.71
N ASN A 485 20.70 25.89 15.99
CA ASN A 485 21.31 27.07 15.36
C ASN A 485 21.03 27.21 13.86
N ARG A 486 20.26 26.28 13.29
CA ARG A 486 19.70 26.39 11.94
C ARG A 486 18.29 26.91 12.05
#